data_AF-A0A9J6FZK2-F1
#
_entry.id   AF-A0A9J6FZK2-F1
#
_cell.length_a   1.000
_cell.length_b   1.000
_cell.length_c   1.000
_cell.angle_alpha   90.00
_cell.angle_beta   90.00
_cell.angle_gamma   90.00
#
_symmetry.space_group_name_H-M   'P 1'
#
loop_
_entity.id
_entity.type
_entity.pdbx_description
1 polymer ?
#
loop_
_entity_poly.entity_id
_entity_poly.type
_entity_poly.pdbx_seq_one_letter_code
_entity_poly.pdbx_strand_id
1 'polypeptide(L)' 'MNNRTQPYYNNSLAIRQEIQRFESVHPSIYAIYEFLEVIPDPLLAQQIREHVVCIEGRYMEQKDGHCHETR' A
#
# COMPACT_ATOMS: atom_id res chain seq x y z
N MET A 1 -9.02 -37.36 6.03
CA MET A 1 -7.79 -36.86 5.37
C MET A 1 -7.65 -35.37 5.68
N ASN A 2 -6.46 -34.94 6.06
CA ASN A 2 -6.17 -33.76 6.87
C ASN A 2 -6.63 -32.40 6.29
N ASN A 3 -7.51 -31.70 7.03
CA ASN A 3 -7.81 -30.26 6.86
C ASN A 3 -6.69 -29.32 7.33
N ARG A 4 -5.50 -29.84 7.65
CA ARG A 4 -4.37 -29.05 8.19
C ARG A 4 -3.56 -28.30 7.14
N THR A 5 -3.75 -28.58 5.85
CA THR A 5 -3.04 -27.89 4.74
C THR A 5 -3.75 -26.62 4.29
N GLN A 6 -5.05 -26.48 4.58
CA GLN A 6 -5.89 -25.33 4.26
C GLN A 6 -5.33 -23.97 4.73
N PRO A 7 -4.90 -23.80 6.00
CA PRO A 7 -4.35 -22.52 6.45
C PRO A 7 -3.03 -22.17 5.74
N TYR A 8 -2.21 -23.15 5.39
CA TYR A 8 -0.94 -22.91 4.70
C TYR A 8 -1.15 -22.43 3.26
N TYR A 9 -2.16 -22.97 2.58
CA TYR A 9 -2.54 -22.55 1.23
C TYR A 9 -3.10 -21.12 1.23
N ASN A 10 -3.96 -20.81 2.20
CA ASN A 10 -4.49 -19.45 2.38
C ASN A 10 -3.39 -18.42 2.71
N ASN A 11 -2.42 -18.79 3.56
CA ASN A 11 -1.27 -17.93 3.84
C ASN A 11 -0.42 -17.69 2.59
N SER A 12 -0.14 -18.73 1.81
CA SER A 12 0.64 -18.59 0.57
C SER A 12 -0.07 -17.73 -0.47
N LEU A 13 -1.40 -17.78 -0.53
CA LEU A 13 -2.21 -16.95 -1.42
C LEU A 13 -2.25 -15.49 -0.97
N ALA A 14 -2.46 -15.24 0.33
CA ALA A 14 -2.46 -13.90 0.91
C ALA A 14 -1.11 -13.19 0.68
N ILE A 15 0.00 -13.91 0.90
CA ILE A 15 1.35 -13.38 0.64
C ILE A 15 1.53 -13.02 -0.84
N ARG A 16 1.10 -13.90 -1.76
CA ARG A 16 1.20 -13.63 -3.21
C ARG A 16 0.36 -12.43 -3.64
N GLN A 17 -0.84 -12.29 -3.11
CA GLN A 17 -1.71 -11.14 -3.39
C GLN A 17 -1.09 -9.84 -2.87
N GLU A 18 -0.44 -9.88 -1.72
CA GLU A 18 0.21 -8.71 -1.16
C GLU A 18 1.45 -8.31 -1.95
N ILE A 19 2.27 -9.28 -2.40
CA ILE A 19 3.40 -9.05 -3.32
C ILE A 19 2.92 -8.39 -4.62
N GLN A 20 1.91 -8.95 -5.29
CA GLN A 20 1.37 -8.38 -6.53
C GLN A 20 0.84 -6.96 -6.33
N ARG A 21 0.26 -6.69 -5.17
CA ARG A 21 -0.25 -5.37 -4.85
C ARG A 21 0.90 -4.37 -4.67
N PHE A 22 1.94 -4.72 -3.90
CA PHE A 22 3.15 -3.89 -3.77
C PHE A 22 3.82 -3.64 -5.13
N GLU A 23 4.01 -4.68 -5.94
CA GLU A 23 4.58 -4.56 -7.28
C GLU A 23 3.75 -3.67 -8.21
N SER A 24 2.42 -3.63 -8.05
CA SER A 24 1.54 -2.81 -8.88
C SER A 24 1.54 -1.31 -8.55
N VAL A 25 1.80 -0.92 -7.29
CA VAL A 25 1.87 0.50 -6.87
C VAL A 25 3.28 1.09 -6.97
N HIS A 26 4.33 0.25 -6.96
CA HIS A 26 5.72 0.69 -7.03
C HIS A 26 6.04 1.60 -8.23
N PRO A 27 5.62 1.31 -9.49
CA PRO A 27 5.97 2.15 -10.63
C PRO A 27 5.41 3.57 -10.53
N SER A 28 4.16 3.72 -10.07
CA SER A 28 3.47 5.01 -10.06
C SER A 28 3.88 5.89 -8.88
N ILE A 29 4.13 5.30 -7.70
CA ILE A 29 4.54 6.04 -6.50
C ILE A 29 5.97 6.54 -6.63
N TYR A 30 6.90 5.69 -7.09
CA TYR A 30 8.28 6.12 -7.33
C TYR A 30 8.37 7.18 -8.42
N ALA A 31 7.60 7.05 -9.51
CA ALA A 31 7.52 8.09 -10.53
C ALA A 31 7.06 9.44 -9.97
N ILE A 32 6.11 9.46 -9.03
CA ILE A 32 5.68 10.72 -8.38
C ILE A 32 6.83 11.31 -7.54
N TYR A 33 7.58 10.49 -6.79
CA TYR A 33 8.73 10.97 -6.04
C TYR A 33 9.84 11.53 -6.97
N GLU A 34 10.08 10.92 -8.12
CA GLU A 34 10.99 11.46 -9.15
C GLU A 34 10.47 12.80 -9.72
N PHE A 35 9.15 12.92 -9.95
CA PHE A 35 8.56 14.18 -10.41
C PHE A 35 8.61 15.28 -9.36
N LEU A 36 8.52 14.95 -8.07
CA LEU A 36 8.65 15.93 -6.99
C LEU A 36 10.03 16.63 -6.99
N GLU A 37 11.08 15.95 -7.44
CA GLU A 37 12.45 16.51 -7.48
C GLU A 37 12.62 17.62 -8.52
N VAL A 38 11.78 17.63 -9.56
CA VAL A 38 11.86 18.63 -10.65
C VAL A 38 10.85 19.78 -10.49
N ILE A 39 10.00 19.76 -9.46
CA ILE A 39 9.04 20.83 -9.19
C ILE A 39 9.77 22.00 -8.50
N PRO A 40 9.77 23.22 -9.07
CA PRO A 40 10.48 24.36 -8.52
C PRO A 40 9.78 24.99 -7.30
N ASP A 41 8.46 24.80 -7.16
CA ASP A 41 7.68 25.30 -6.02
C ASP A 41 7.73 24.29 -4.86
N PRO A 42 8.45 24.61 -3.76
CA PRO A 42 8.59 23.69 -2.63
C PRO A 42 7.29 23.48 -1.86
N LEU A 43 6.36 24.45 -1.87
CA LEU A 43 5.08 24.31 -1.16
C LEU A 43 4.16 23.35 -1.91
N LEU A 44 4.09 23.49 -3.23
CA LEU A 44 3.35 22.56 -4.09
C LEU A 44 3.92 21.13 -4.02
N ALA A 45 5.25 21.00 -4.08
CA ALA A 45 5.91 19.70 -3.95
C ALA A 45 5.59 19.03 -2.59
N GLN A 46 5.57 19.81 -1.51
CA GLN A 46 5.21 19.31 -0.19
C GLN A 46 3.72 18.88 -0.10
N GLN A 47 2.79 19.65 -0.67
CA GLN A 47 1.37 19.27 -0.71
C GLN A 47 1.14 17.96 -1.47
N ILE A 48 1.80 17.81 -2.63
CA ILE A 48 1.72 16.58 -3.43
C ILE A 48 2.30 15.39 -2.64
N ARG A 49 3.42 15.58 -1.94
CA ARG A 49 4.01 14.56 -1.06
C ARG A 49 3.04 14.10 0.02
N GLU A 50 2.38 15.03 0.70
CA GLU A 50 1.39 14.73 1.74
C GLU A 50 0.21 13.94 1.17
N HIS A 51 -0.27 14.28 -0.02
CA HIS A 51 -1.31 13.52 -0.69
C HIS A 51 -0.88 12.09 -1.03
N VAL A 52 0.35 11.88 -1.53
CA VAL A 52 0.89 10.54 -1.80
C VAL A 52 0.95 9.70 -0.53
N VAL A 53 1.46 10.26 0.58
CA VAL A 53 1.52 9.57 1.88
C VAL A 53 0.12 9.23 2.40
N CYS A 54 -0.86 10.12 2.27
CA CYS A 54 -2.24 9.81 2.63
C CYS A 54 -2.84 8.70 1.78
N ILE A 55 -2.52 8.65 0.49
CA ILE A 55 -2.99 7.60 -0.43
C ILE A 55 -2.35 6.26 -0.04
N GLU A 56 -1.03 6.22 0.20
CA GLU A 56 -0.34 5.04 0.73
C GLU A 56 -0.98 4.57 2.04
N GLY A 57 -1.14 5.46 3.02
CA GLY A 57 -1.71 5.16 4.32
C GLY A 57 -3.13 4.61 4.26
N ARG A 58 -4.02 5.19 3.43
CA ARG A 58 -5.39 4.67 3.24
C ARG A 58 -5.41 3.32 2.54
N TYR A 59 -4.51 3.11 1.57
CA TYR A 59 -4.36 1.81 0.94
C TYR A 59 -3.84 0.75 1.92
N MET A 60 -3.09 1.11 2.97
CA MET A 60 -2.69 0.21 4.05
C MET A 60 -3.82 0.01 5.08
N GLU A 61 -4.54 1.07 5.47
CA GLU A 61 -5.68 1.01 6.40
C GLU A 61 -6.81 0.13 5.86
N GLN A 62 -7.09 0.19 4.56
CA GLN A 62 -8.07 -0.69 3.92
C GLN A 62 -7.58 -2.16 3.80
N LYS A 63 -6.27 -2.40 3.92
CA LYS A 63 -5.67 -3.74 3.91
C LYS A 63 -5.63 -4.38 5.28
N ASP A 64 -5.48 -3.57 6.33
CA ASP A 64 -5.33 -4.09 7.69
C ASP A 64 -6.61 -4.67 8.27
N GLY A 65 -7.80 -4.40 7.70
CA GLY A 65 -9.00 -5.23 7.88
C GLY A 65 -9.38 -5.64 9.31
N HIS A 66 -8.84 -4.99 10.35
CA HIS A 66 -9.03 -5.34 11.74
C HIS A 66 -9.80 -4.23 12.42
N CYS A 67 -11.11 -4.49 12.49
CA CYS A 67 -11.97 -4.16 13.62
C CYS A 67 -11.92 -2.71 14.10
N HIS A 68 -12.87 -1.91 13.61
CA HIS A 68 -13.53 -0.98 14.52
C HIS A 68 -14.17 -1.79 15.67
N GLU A 69 -13.41 -2.08 16.73
CA GLU A 69 -13.99 -2.16 18.05
C GLU A 69 -13.94 -0.76 18.64
N THR A 70 -15.11 -0.15 18.66
CA THR A 70 -15.42 1.15 19.26
C THR A 70 -14.83 1.26 20.66
N ARG A 71 -14.01 2.28 20.90
CA ARG A 71 -13.98 2.96 22.19
C ARG A 71 -13.77 4.45 22.02
#